data_AF-A0A949X7Q5-F1
#
_entry.id   AF-A0A949X7Q5-F1
#
_cell.length_a   1.000
_cell.length_b   1.000
_cell.length_c   1.000
_cell.angle_alpha   90.00
_cell.angle_beta   90.00
_cell.angle_gamma   90.00
#
_symmetry.space_group_name_H-M   'P 1'
#
loop_
_entity.id
_entity.type
_entity.pdbx_description
1 polymer ?
#
loop_
_entity_poly.entity_id
_entity_poly.type
_entity_poly.pdbx_seq_one_letter_code
_entity_poly.pdbx_strand_id
1 'polypeptide(L)'
;MDPTNEPDSFSDPIYEEQMRLAERELTSFIAAVKTSYGAEQARLSAEDWLDESELIDSPPRSEERNWRAVTIAASARLANRVNGNRGAAVAPHIDS
;
A
#
# COMPACT_ATOMS: atom_id res chain seq x y z
N MET A 1 4.69 42.61 -26.23
CA MET A 1 3.53 41.89 -25.67
C MET A 1 4.05 40.56 -25.22
N ASP A 2 4.29 40.44 -23.91
CA ASP A 2 4.71 39.20 -23.27
C ASP A 2 3.56 38.18 -23.39
N PRO A 3 3.79 36.94 -23.86
CA PRO A 3 2.79 35.90 -23.73
C PRO A 3 2.83 35.44 -22.27
N THR A 4 1.96 36.08 -21.49
CA THR A 4 1.29 35.58 -20.30
C THR A 4 1.98 34.39 -19.62
N ASN A 5 2.66 34.68 -18.52
CA ASN A 5 2.68 33.83 -17.34
C ASN A 5 1.28 33.23 -17.16
N GLU A 6 1.04 32.01 -17.64
CA GLU A 6 -0.02 31.19 -17.09
C GLU A 6 0.51 30.65 -15.77
N PRO A 7 -0.10 31.00 -14.63
CA PRO A 7 0.30 30.43 -13.35
C PRO A 7 0.03 28.92 -13.41
N ASP A 8 1.09 28.13 -13.20
CA ASP A 8 1.10 26.70 -12.86
C ASP A 8 -0.29 26.14 -12.49
N SER A 9 -1.05 25.68 -13.48
CA SER A 9 -2.28 24.93 -13.24
C SER A 9 -1.95 23.43 -13.26
N PHE A 10 -1.01 23.03 -12.40
CA PHE A 10 -0.46 21.67 -12.38
C PHE A 10 -1.06 20.74 -11.31
N SER A 11 -1.97 21.23 -10.46
CA SER A 11 -2.75 20.33 -9.57
C SER A 11 -4.03 19.90 -10.29
N ASP A 12 -3.94 18.76 -10.98
CA ASP A 12 -5.10 18.03 -11.46
C ASP A 12 -5.95 17.61 -10.24
N PRO A 13 -7.19 18.10 -10.07
CA PRO A 13 -8.01 17.80 -8.89
C PRO A 13 -8.29 16.28 -8.75
N ILE A 14 -8.21 15.53 -9.85
CA ILE A 14 -8.32 14.07 -9.82
C ILE A 14 -7.09 13.49 -9.15
N TYR A 15 -5.89 13.96 -9.50
CA TYR A 15 -4.63 13.53 -8.87
C TYR A 15 -4.61 13.81 -7.37
N GLU A 16 -5.03 15.00 -6.93
CA GLU A 16 -5.11 15.36 -5.50
C GLU A 16 -6.07 14.44 -4.73
N GLU A 17 -7.26 14.16 -5.27
CA GLU A 17 -8.20 13.25 -4.62
C GLU A 17 -7.67 11.80 -4.60
N GLN A 18 -7.02 11.34 -5.67
CA GLN A 18 -6.38 10.03 -5.68
C GLN A 18 -5.29 9.91 -4.60
N MET A 19 -4.45 10.94 -4.44
CA MET A 19 -3.43 10.98 -3.38
C MET A 19 -4.05 10.95 -1.98
N ARG A 20 -5.12 11.71 -1.75
CA ARG A 20 -5.82 11.73 -0.47
C ARG A 20 -6.47 10.38 -0.14
N LEU A 21 -7.05 9.71 -1.14
CA LEU A 21 -7.62 8.37 -0.98
C LEU A 21 -6.51 7.33 -0.69
N ALA A 22 -5.39 7.39 -1.39
CA ALA A 22 -4.22 6.56 -1.15
C ALA A 22 -3.72 6.70 0.29
N GLU A 23 -3.49 7.94 0.74
CA GLU A 23 -3.02 8.24 2.09
C GLU A 23 -3.98 7.71 3.16
N ARG A 24 -5.28 7.88 2.96
CA ARG A 24 -6.31 7.38 3.88
C ARG A 24 -6.31 5.87 3.98
N GLU A 25 -6.26 5.17 2.84
CA GLU A 25 -6.22 3.70 2.80
C GLU A 25 -4.95 3.17 3.47
N LEU A 26 -3.78 3.72 3.11
CA LEU A 26 -2.49 3.32 3.68
C LEU A 26 -2.42 3.56 5.19
N THR A 27 -2.82 4.74 5.66
CA THR A 27 -2.80 5.09 7.09
C THR A 27 -3.70 4.17 7.90
N SER A 28 -4.92 3.93 7.43
CA SER A 28 -5.88 3.05 8.10
C SER A 28 -5.35 1.62 8.17
N PHE A 29 -4.78 1.12 7.06
CA PHE A 29 -4.19 -0.20 6.98
C PHE A 29 -3.00 -0.37 7.94
N ILE A 30 -2.00 0.51 7.89
CA ILE A 30 -0.81 0.44 8.76
C ILE A 30 -1.21 0.50 10.24
N ALA A 31 -2.15 1.38 10.61
CA ALA A 31 -2.62 1.48 11.99
C ALA A 31 -3.27 0.17 12.47
N ALA A 32 -4.10 -0.45 11.64
CA ALA A 32 -4.74 -1.74 11.94
C ALA A 32 -3.71 -2.87 12.07
N VAL A 33 -2.74 -2.95 11.15
CA VAL A 33 -1.67 -3.96 11.19
C VAL A 33 -0.78 -3.77 12.42
N LYS A 34 -0.37 -2.53 12.72
CA LYS A 34 0.44 -2.21 13.90
C LYS A 34 -0.26 -2.64 15.18
N THR A 35 -1.57 -2.42 15.28
CA THR A 35 -2.38 -2.79 16.44
C THR A 35 -2.50 -4.31 16.57
N SER A 36 -2.64 -5.03 15.46
CA SER A 36 -2.92 -6.48 15.45
C SER A 36 -1.67 -7.36 15.49
N TYR A 37 -0.57 -6.91 14.87
CA TYR A 37 0.62 -7.72 14.60
C TYR A 37 1.94 -7.06 15.00
N GLY A 38 1.91 -5.82 15.50
CA GLY A 38 3.08 -5.09 15.97
C GLY A 38 3.78 -4.26 14.88
N ALA A 39 4.75 -3.46 15.32
CA ALA A 39 5.40 -2.44 14.50
C ALA A 39 6.18 -3.03 13.31
N GLU A 40 6.84 -4.17 13.48
CA GLU A 40 7.60 -4.77 12.39
C GLU A 40 6.69 -5.25 11.24
N GLN A 41 5.57 -5.89 11.58
CA GLN A 41 4.59 -6.29 10.56
C GLN A 41 3.95 -5.09 9.89
N ALA A 42 3.76 -3.98 10.61
CA ALA A 42 3.26 -2.74 10.02
C ALA A 42 4.25 -2.14 9.02
N ARG A 43 5.55 -2.15 9.33
CA ARG A 43 6.60 -1.68 8.41
C ARG A 43 6.64 -2.53 7.13
N LEU A 44 6.70 -3.86 7.27
CA LEU A 44 6.71 -4.78 6.13
C LEU A 44 5.43 -4.67 5.29
N SER A 45 4.27 -4.45 5.93
CA SER A 45 3.01 -4.28 5.21
C SER A 45 2.92 -2.94 4.50
N ALA A 46 3.60 -1.89 4.98
CA ALA A 46 3.72 -0.63 4.27
C ALA A 46 4.54 -0.80 2.98
N GLU A 47 5.64 -1.56 3.04
CA GLU A 47 6.45 -1.93 1.87
C GLU A 47 5.62 -2.75 0.88
N ASP A 48 4.92 -3.80 1.34
CA ASP A 48 4.01 -4.58 0.49
C ASP A 48 2.95 -3.70 -0.20
N TRP A 49 2.41 -2.70 0.51
CA TRP A 49 1.39 -1.81 -0.04
C TRP A 49 1.96 -0.89 -1.12
N LEU A 50 3.18 -0.38 -0.93
CA LEU A 50 3.87 0.43 -1.95
C LEU A 50 4.18 -0.41 -3.19
N ASP A 51 4.70 -1.62 -3.03
CA ASP A 51 4.95 -2.54 -4.14
C ASP A 51 3.66 -2.85 -4.91
N GLU A 52 2.56 -3.19 -4.22
CA GLU A 52 1.27 -3.45 -4.85
C GLU A 52 0.68 -2.19 -5.51
N SER A 53 0.98 -1.00 -4.97
CA SER A 53 0.56 0.26 -5.59
C SER A 53 1.27 0.50 -6.92
N GLU A 54 2.53 0.10 -7.06
CA GLU A 54 3.29 0.20 -8.32
C GLU A 54 2.80 -0.80 -9.37
N LEU A 55 2.29 -1.97 -8.92
CA LEU A 55 1.78 -3.04 -9.81
C LEU A 55 0.39 -2.78 -10.37
N ILE A 56 -0.44 -1.98 -9.68
CA ILE A 56 -1.69 -1.51 -10.29
C ILE A 56 -1.31 -0.59 -11.43
N ASP A 57 -1.67 -1.03 -12.65
CA ASP A 57 -1.54 -0.29 -13.90
C ASP A 57 -1.97 1.14 -13.61
N SER A 58 -1.09 2.12 -13.81
CA SER A 58 -1.43 3.51 -13.55
C SER A 58 -2.29 3.95 -14.72
N PRO A 59 -3.63 4.04 -14.58
CA PRO A 59 -4.38 4.65 -15.64
C PRO A 59 -3.91 6.12 -15.76
N PRO A 60 -4.21 6.80 -16.88
CA PRO A 60 -3.92 8.22 -17.01
C PRO A 60 -4.32 8.97 -15.74
N ARG A 61 -3.60 10.05 -15.39
CA ARG A 61 -3.85 10.82 -14.13
C ARG A 61 -5.32 11.27 -13.95
N SER A 62 -6.10 11.22 -15.02
CA SER A 62 -7.53 11.50 -15.10
C SER A 62 -8.46 10.34 -14.71
N GLU A 63 -7.96 9.17 -14.32
CA GLU A 63 -8.76 7.98 -14.02
C GLU A 63 -8.60 7.51 -12.56
N GLU A 64 -9.67 6.93 -12.02
CA GLU A 64 -9.73 6.49 -10.62
C GLU A 64 -8.89 5.23 -10.39
N ARG A 65 -7.96 5.28 -9.43
CA ARG A 65 -7.21 4.10 -9.01
C ARG A 65 -7.96 3.36 -7.91
N ASN A 66 -8.02 2.03 -8.03
CA ASN A 66 -8.64 1.19 -7.00
C ASN A 66 -7.70 0.94 -5.81
N TRP A 67 -7.51 1.94 -4.96
CA TRP A 67 -6.67 1.85 -3.76
C TRP A 67 -7.10 0.75 -2.78
N ARG A 68 -8.41 0.42 -2.76
CA ARG A 68 -8.92 -0.70 -1.96
C ARG A 68 -8.35 -2.04 -2.43
N ALA A 69 -8.14 -2.22 -3.73
CA ALA A 69 -7.52 -3.43 -4.27
C ALA A 69 -6.06 -3.55 -3.80
N VAL A 70 -5.30 -2.45 -3.75
CA VAL A 70 -3.93 -2.41 -3.19
C VAL A 70 -3.93 -2.91 -1.75
N THR A 71 -4.84 -2.37 -0.92
CA THR A 71 -4.96 -2.77 0.50
C THR A 71 -5.32 -4.25 0.66
N ILE A 72 -6.16 -4.81 -0.22
CA ILE A 72 -6.50 -6.24 -0.23
C ILE A 72 -5.28 -7.09 -0.58
N ALA A 73 -4.52 -6.72 -1.62
CA ALA A 73 -3.33 -7.44 -2.04
C ALA A 73 -2.23 -7.42 -0.96
N ALA A 74 -1.97 -6.26 -0.35
CA ALA A 74 -1.05 -6.14 0.78
C ALA A 74 -1.50 -6.96 1.99
N SER A 75 -2.82 -7.02 2.26
CA SER A 75 -3.37 -7.88 3.32
C SER A 75 -3.15 -9.38 3.03
N ALA A 76 -3.25 -9.80 1.77
CA ALA A 76 -2.97 -11.19 1.39
C ALA A 76 -1.48 -11.54 1.60
N ARG A 77 -0.55 -10.62 1.26
CA ARG A 77 0.89 -10.78 1.55
C ARG A 77 1.17 -10.88 3.04
N LEU A 78 0.56 -10.00 3.83
CA LEU A 78 0.63 -10.07 5.30
C LEU A 78 0.14 -11.42 5.82
N ALA A 79 -1.02 -11.89 5.36
CA ALA A 79 -1.59 -13.17 5.77
C ALA A 79 -0.63 -14.34 5.47
N ASN A 80 -0.03 -14.35 4.29
CA ASN A 80 0.95 -15.37 3.91
C ASN A 80 2.19 -15.32 4.82
N ARG A 81 2.71 -14.13 5.12
CA ARG A 81 3.87 -13.93 5.98
C ARG A 81 3.62 -14.38 7.43
N VAL A 82 2.51 -13.97 8.02
CA VAL A 82 2.20 -14.33 9.42
C VAL A 82 1.87 -15.82 9.58
N ASN A 83 1.27 -16.44 8.56
CA ASN A 83 0.98 -17.87 8.57
C ASN A 83 2.24 -18.70 8.26
N GLY A 84 3.11 -18.25 7.36
CA GLY A 84 4.40 -18.89 7.07
C GLY A 84 5.33 -18.93 8.30
N ASN A 85 5.37 -17.84 9.07
CA ASN A 85 6.13 -17.80 10.33
C ASN A 85 5.57 -18.75 11.40
N ARG A 86 4.27 -19.06 11.40
CA ARG A 86 3.68 -20.05 12.32
C ARG A 86 4.02 -21.49 11.91
N GLY A 87 4.14 -21.78 10.62
CA GLY A 87 4.49 -23.11 10.12
C GLY A 87 5.96 -23.49 10.34
N ALA A 88 6.87 -22.51 10.29
CA ALA A 88 8.30 -22.74 10.46
C ALA A 88 8.73 -23.08 11.92
N ALA A 89 7.95 -22.65 12.93
CA ALA A 89 8.28 -22.87 14.33
C ALA A 89 7.99 -24.31 14.84
N VAL A 90 7.43 -25.19 14.01
CA VAL A 90 6.93 -26.52 14.42
C VAL A 90 7.71 -27.70 13.81
N ALA A 91 8.77 -27.46 13.03
CA ALA A 91 9.55 -28.57 12.47
C ALA A 91 10.29 -29.33 13.60
N PRO A 92 9.95 -30.60 13.89
CA PRO A 92 10.63 -31.35 14.92
C PRO A 92 12.06 -31.63 14.48
N HIS A 93 13.01 -31.34 15.36
CA HIS A 93 14.41 -31.74 15.23
C HIS A 93 14.45 -33.28 15.36
N ILE A 94 14.43 -33.96 14.22
CA ILE A 94 14.70 -35.40 14.14
C ILE A 94 16.22 -35.53 14.06
N ASP A 95 16.84 -35.70 15.21
CA ASP A 95 18.24 -36.12 15.32
C ASP A 95 18.31 -37.62 14.97
N SER A 96 19.30 -38.00 14.14
CA SER A 96 19.57 -39.39 13.73
C SER A 96 20.70 -39.99 14.54
#